data_AF-A0A8I0J7N3-F1
#
_entry.id   AF-A0A8I0J7N3-F1
#
_cell.length_a   1.000
_cell.length_b   1.000
_cell.length_c   1.000
_cell.angle_alpha   90.00
_cell.angle_beta   90.00
_cell.angle_gamma   90.00
#
_symmetry.space_group_name_H-M   'P 1'
#
loop_
_entity.id
_entity.type
_entity.pdbx_description
1 polymer ?
#
loop_
_entity_poly.entity_id
_entity_poly.type
_entity_poly.pdbx_seq_one_letter_code
_entity_poly.pdbx_strand_id
1 'polypeptide(L)'
;MAAADREAAPAATLEDLAGMVAVQVRTQTRRIAELELALADAEARLLSQARMICGAADAAGGDLFSRRPVREIIDDVLGAYPGITWEEIIGVGRERRLVEPRHRCMAAVYEERKDLSLPALGRIFHRDHTSVLHAVNRRGASR
;
A
#
# COMPACT_ATOMS: atom_id res chain seq x y z
N MET A 1 69.06 -40.41 -16.66
CA MET A 1 67.91 -39.63 -17.12
C MET A 1 66.66 -40.31 -16.57
N ALA A 2 66.33 -40.02 -15.32
CA ALA A 2 65.24 -40.67 -14.58
C ALA A 2 63.93 -39.91 -14.89
N ALA A 3 63.13 -40.47 -15.79
CA ALA A 3 61.76 -40.01 -15.99
C ALA A 3 60.93 -40.56 -14.81
N ALA A 4 60.61 -39.67 -13.87
CA ALA A 4 59.74 -39.97 -12.76
C ALA A 4 58.38 -40.41 -13.28
N ASP A 5 57.99 -41.63 -12.92
CA ASP A 5 56.62 -42.12 -12.98
C ASP A 5 55.71 -41.10 -12.31
N ARG A 6 54.89 -40.42 -13.12
CA ARG A 6 53.69 -39.75 -12.62
C ARG A 6 52.63 -40.83 -12.53
N GLU A 7 52.62 -41.52 -11.40
CA GLU A 7 51.54 -42.43 -11.02
C GLU A 7 50.25 -41.60 -10.93
N ALA A 8 49.42 -41.70 -11.97
CA ALA A 8 48.15 -41.02 -12.04
C ALA A 8 47.28 -41.52 -10.89
N ALA A 9 46.79 -40.61 -10.03
CA ALA A 9 45.87 -40.95 -8.95
C ALA A 9 44.71 -41.81 -9.49
N PRO A 10 44.30 -42.89 -8.79
CA PRO A 10 43.26 -43.78 -9.29
C PRO A 10 41.97 -42.99 -9.51
N ALA A 11 41.42 -43.09 -10.73
CA ALA A 11 40.14 -42.47 -11.05
C ALA A 11 39.07 -43.07 -10.12
N ALA A 12 38.28 -42.22 -9.46
CA ALA A 12 37.19 -42.64 -8.58
C ALA A 12 36.28 -43.63 -9.32
N THR A 13 36.01 -44.77 -8.69
CA THR A 13 35.17 -45.80 -9.29
C THR A 13 33.72 -45.32 -9.36
N LEU A 14 32.91 -45.96 -10.20
CA LEU A 14 31.47 -45.66 -10.28
C LEU A 14 30.77 -45.83 -8.92
N GLU A 15 31.22 -46.79 -8.09
CA GLU A 15 30.75 -46.99 -6.72
C GLU A 15 31.06 -45.78 -5.82
N ASP A 16 32.27 -45.22 -5.93
CA ASP A 16 32.69 -44.04 -5.16
C ASP A 16 31.85 -42.80 -5.55
N LEU A 17 31.64 -42.62 -6.85
CA LEU A 17 30.81 -41.54 -7.38
C LEU A 17 29.35 -41.68 -6.93
N ALA A 18 28.79 -42.89 -6.99
CA ALA A 18 27.43 -43.18 -6.51
C ALA A 18 27.30 -42.93 -5.00
N GLY A 19 28.31 -43.31 -4.21
CA GLY A 19 28.38 -43.03 -2.78
C GLY A 19 28.38 -41.52 -2.48
N MET A 20 29.20 -40.75 -3.19
CA MET A 20 29.26 -39.28 -3.05
C MET A 20 27.94 -38.62 -3.42
N VAL A 21 27.31 -39.02 -4.54
CA VAL A 21 26.00 -38.49 -4.95
C VAL A 21 24.93 -38.84 -3.91
N ALA A 22 24.94 -40.06 -3.36
CA ALA A 22 23.99 -40.46 -2.34
C ALA A 22 24.15 -39.65 -1.04
N VAL A 23 25.38 -39.36 -0.61
CA VAL A 23 25.66 -38.46 0.52
C VAL A 23 25.19 -37.04 0.22
N GLN A 24 25.45 -36.55 -1.00
CA GLN A 24 25.07 -35.21 -1.43
C GLN A 24 23.55 -35.04 -1.44
N VAL A 25 22.80 -36.01 -2.01
CA VAL A 25 21.34 -35.99 -2.04
C VAL A 25 20.78 -35.97 -0.62
N ARG A 26 21.27 -36.82 0.29
CA ARG A 26 20.83 -36.80 1.71
C ARG A 26 21.06 -35.45 2.37
N THR A 27 22.23 -34.85 2.12
CA THR A 27 22.57 -33.53 2.65
C THR A 27 21.65 -32.44 2.09
N GLN A 28 21.37 -32.48 0.78
CA GLN A 28 20.46 -31.54 0.14
C GLN A 28 19.03 -31.70 0.64
N THR A 29 18.52 -32.93 0.78
CA THR A 29 17.18 -33.18 1.35
C THR A 29 17.05 -32.57 2.74
N ARG A 30 18.08 -32.74 3.59
CA ARG A 30 18.09 -32.12 4.93
C ARG A 30 18.06 -30.59 4.85
N ARG A 31 18.86 -29.99 3.97
CA ARG A 31 18.91 -28.55 3.80
C ARG A 31 17.61 -27.96 3.26
N ILE A 32 16.92 -28.68 2.36
CA ILE A 32 15.60 -28.28 1.86
C ILE A 32 14.60 -28.24 3.02
N ALA A 33 14.54 -29.29 3.83
CA ALA A 33 13.62 -29.33 4.98
C ALA A 33 13.89 -28.20 6.00
N GLU A 34 15.15 -27.89 6.26
CA GLU A 34 15.53 -26.76 7.14
C GLU A 34 15.09 -25.40 6.55
N LEU A 35 15.23 -25.20 5.24
CA LEU A 35 14.81 -23.98 4.56
C LEU A 35 13.28 -23.84 4.50
N GLU A 36 12.56 -24.92 4.26
CA GLU A 36 11.09 -24.92 4.26
C GLU A 36 10.52 -24.51 5.63
N LEU A 37 11.12 -25.02 6.71
CA LEU A 37 10.72 -24.62 8.07
C LEU A 37 10.99 -23.14 8.32
N ALA A 38 12.17 -22.64 7.93
CA ALA A 38 12.53 -21.23 8.08
C ALA A 38 11.62 -20.30 7.25
N LEU A 39 11.20 -20.74 6.06
CA LEU A 39 10.26 -20.00 5.22
C LEU A 39 8.88 -19.92 5.88
N ALA A 40 8.35 -21.03 6.40
CA ALA A 40 7.07 -21.05 7.11
C ALA A 40 7.06 -20.09 8.32
N ASP A 41 8.15 -20.06 9.09
CA ASP A 41 8.31 -19.11 10.20
C ASP A 41 8.34 -17.64 9.73
N ALA A 42 9.03 -17.37 8.61
CA ALA A 42 9.08 -16.02 8.04
C ALA A 42 7.70 -15.57 7.52
N GLU A 43 6.96 -16.45 6.85
CA GLU A 43 5.60 -16.22 6.38
C GLU A 43 4.64 -15.93 7.54
N ALA A 44 4.72 -16.71 8.62
CA ALA A 44 3.93 -16.49 9.82
C ALA A 44 4.20 -15.10 10.45
N ARG A 45 5.47 -14.67 10.49
CA ARG A 45 5.86 -13.33 10.96
C ARG A 45 5.32 -12.23 10.05
N LEU A 46 5.43 -12.38 8.73
CA LEU A 46 4.92 -11.41 7.76
C LEU A 46 3.39 -11.26 7.89
N LEU A 47 2.66 -12.38 8.01
CA LEU A 47 1.21 -12.36 8.21
C LEU A 47 0.83 -11.67 9.53
N SER A 48 1.56 -11.94 10.61
CA SER A 48 1.35 -11.27 11.90
C SER A 48 1.60 -9.76 11.81
N GLN A 49 2.69 -9.35 11.18
CA GLN A 49 3.01 -7.93 10.94
C GLN A 49 1.96 -7.24 10.07
N ALA A 50 1.54 -7.90 8.98
CA ALA A 50 0.48 -7.39 8.11
C ALA A 50 -0.83 -7.20 8.86
N ARG A 51 -1.23 -8.16 9.71
CA ARG A 51 -2.41 -8.03 10.58
C ARG A 51 -2.27 -6.90 11.59
N MET A 52 -1.09 -6.67 12.14
CA MET A 52 -0.86 -5.55 13.05
C MET A 52 -0.98 -4.20 12.34
N ILE A 53 -0.39 -4.06 11.15
CA ILE A 53 -0.44 -2.85 10.33
C ILE A 53 -1.89 -2.59 9.86
N CYS A 54 -2.55 -3.62 9.34
CA CYS A 54 -3.92 -3.49 8.83
C CYS A 54 -4.93 -3.37 9.97
N GLY A 55 -4.78 -4.12 11.06
CA GLY A 55 -5.64 -4.05 12.24
C GLY A 55 -5.52 -2.72 12.97
N ALA A 56 -4.33 -2.12 13.02
CA ALA A 56 -4.17 -0.73 13.48
C ALA A 56 -4.89 0.26 12.57
N ALA A 57 -5.00 -0.04 11.28
CA ALA A 57 -5.77 0.77 10.33
C ALA A 57 -7.29 0.54 10.42
N ASP A 58 -7.73 -0.68 10.73
CA ASP A 58 -9.14 -1.00 10.98
C ASP A 58 -9.64 -0.36 12.28
N ALA A 59 -8.81 -0.32 13.33
CA ALA A 59 -9.09 0.43 14.55
C ALA A 59 -9.23 1.95 14.31
N ALA A 60 -8.64 2.46 13.22
CA ALA A 60 -8.80 3.84 12.75
C ALA A 60 -10.01 4.04 11.80
N GLY A 61 -10.87 3.01 11.63
CA GLY A 61 -12.17 3.16 10.99
C GLY A 61 -12.15 3.20 9.46
N GLY A 62 -11.35 2.36 8.80
CA GLY A 62 -11.61 2.00 7.42
C GLY A 62 -10.47 1.29 6.72
N ASP A 63 -10.84 0.34 5.85
CA ASP A 63 -9.95 -0.31 4.90
C ASP A 63 -9.12 0.74 4.14
N LEU A 64 -7.80 0.70 4.35
CA LEU A 64 -6.88 1.65 3.72
C LEU A 64 -6.93 1.59 2.20
N PHE A 65 -7.30 0.44 1.66
CA PHE A 65 -7.22 0.13 0.23
C PHE A 65 -8.56 0.27 -0.50
N SER A 66 -9.69 0.39 0.21
CA SER A 66 -11.02 0.60 -0.39
C SER A 66 -11.54 2.04 -0.32
N ARG A 67 -10.68 3.03 0.01
CA ARG A 67 -11.13 4.43 0.06
C ARG A 67 -11.32 5.01 -1.32
N ARG A 68 -12.50 5.59 -1.57
CA ARG A 68 -12.80 6.31 -2.80
C ARG A 68 -11.80 7.45 -3.04
N PRO A 69 -11.28 7.62 -4.26
CA PRO A 69 -10.45 8.75 -4.63
C PRO A 69 -11.20 10.07 -4.41
N VAL A 70 -10.49 11.11 -3.96
CA VAL A 70 -11.06 12.45 -3.73
C VAL A 70 -11.74 13.01 -4.97
N ARG A 71 -11.17 12.75 -6.16
CA ARG A 71 -11.74 13.18 -7.43
C ARG A 71 -13.12 12.58 -7.68
N GLU A 72 -13.29 11.29 -7.40
CA GLU A 72 -14.56 10.58 -7.62
C GLU A 72 -15.68 11.11 -6.71
N ILE A 73 -15.35 11.35 -5.43
CA ILE A 73 -16.26 11.98 -4.47
C ILE A 73 -16.74 13.34 -4.98
N ILE A 74 -15.84 14.10 -5.60
CA ILE A 74 -16.14 15.44 -6.08
C ILE A 74 -16.93 15.41 -7.38
N ASP A 75 -16.62 14.49 -8.28
CA ASP A 75 -17.38 14.27 -9.52
C ASP A 75 -18.85 13.91 -9.20
N ASP A 76 -19.09 13.05 -8.20
CA ASP A 76 -20.44 12.76 -7.70
C ASP A 76 -21.18 14.01 -7.21
N VAL A 77 -20.50 14.82 -6.39
CA VAL A 77 -21.06 16.07 -5.88
C VAL A 77 -21.37 17.05 -7.02
N LEU A 78 -20.49 17.13 -8.01
CA LEU A 78 -20.63 17.99 -9.19
C LEU A 78 -21.74 17.54 -10.13
N GLY A 79 -22.21 16.29 -10.04
CA GLY A 79 -23.42 15.83 -10.73
C GLY A 79 -24.66 16.69 -10.43
N ALA A 80 -24.71 17.35 -9.26
CA ALA A 80 -25.78 18.28 -8.90
C ALA A 80 -25.57 19.73 -9.40
N TYR A 81 -24.44 20.02 -10.05
CA TYR A 81 -24.03 21.36 -10.47
C TYR A 81 -23.56 21.38 -11.94
N PRO A 82 -24.50 21.37 -12.90
CA PRO A 82 -24.14 21.34 -14.31
C PRO A 82 -23.35 22.59 -14.73
N GLY A 83 -22.31 22.39 -15.54
CA GLY A 83 -21.46 23.47 -16.05
C GLY A 83 -20.40 23.96 -15.07
N ILE A 84 -20.18 23.25 -13.96
CA ILE A 84 -19.06 23.51 -13.04
C ILE A 84 -18.07 22.35 -13.11
N THR A 85 -16.80 22.69 -13.33
CA THR A 85 -15.70 21.74 -13.50
C THR A 85 -14.86 21.61 -12.24
N TRP A 86 -14.10 20.51 -12.16
CA TRP A 86 -13.10 20.29 -11.11
C TRP A 86 -12.13 21.46 -10.97
N GLU A 87 -11.63 21.98 -12.10
CA GLU A 87 -10.67 23.07 -12.18
C GLU A 87 -11.25 24.37 -11.58
N GLU A 88 -12.54 24.63 -11.77
CA GLU A 88 -13.22 25.77 -11.15
C GLU A 88 -13.39 25.57 -9.63
N ILE A 89 -13.59 24.33 -9.16
CA ILE A 89 -13.68 24.02 -7.73
C ILE A 89 -12.35 24.24 -7.01
N ILE A 90 -11.23 23.78 -7.57
CA ILE A 90 -9.91 24.00 -6.95
C ILE A 90 -9.33 25.39 -7.27
N GLY A 91 -9.87 26.07 -8.27
CA GLY A 91 -9.41 27.40 -8.70
C GLY A 91 -9.53 28.45 -7.60
N VAL A 92 -8.67 29.47 -7.68
CA VAL A 92 -8.59 30.56 -6.68
C VAL A 92 -9.81 31.49 -6.74
N GLY A 93 -10.58 31.46 -7.82
CA GLY A 93 -11.75 32.30 -8.07
C GLY A 93 -12.81 32.28 -6.97
N ARG A 94 -13.33 33.47 -6.64
CA ARG A 94 -14.37 33.70 -5.62
C ARG A 94 -15.74 34.00 -6.22
N GLU A 95 -15.99 33.52 -7.44
CA GLU A 95 -17.30 33.68 -8.09
C GLU A 95 -18.40 33.09 -7.20
N ARG A 96 -19.48 33.87 -7.03
CA ARG A 96 -20.60 33.50 -6.15
C ARG A 96 -21.22 32.14 -6.51
N ARG A 97 -21.25 31.79 -7.80
CA ARG A 97 -21.76 30.49 -8.29
C ARG A 97 -20.93 29.28 -7.82
N LEU A 98 -19.64 29.48 -7.51
CA LEU A 98 -18.72 28.40 -7.13
C LEU A 98 -18.67 28.15 -5.62
N VAL A 99 -19.12 29.11 -4.81
CA VAL A 99 -19.00 29.04 -3.34
C VAL A 99 -19.73 27.83 -2.78
N GLU A 100 -20.99 27.64 -3.15
CA GLU A 100 -21.83 26.55 -2.65
C GLU A 100 -21.36 25.16 -3.13
N PRO A 101 -21.09 24.93 -4.44
CA PRO A 101 -20.50 23.68 -4.93
C PRO A 101 -19.18 23.34 -4.23
N ARG A 102 -18.28 24.32 -4.06
CA ARG A 102 -16.98 24.12 -3.43
C ARG A 102 -17.11 23.70 -1.97
N HIS A 103 -17.98 24.37 -1.22
CA HIS A 103 -18.26 23.97 0.16
C HIS A 103 -18.88 22.57 0.24
N ARG A 104 -19.73 22.19 -0.74
CA ARG A 104 -20.28 20.83 -0.81
C ARG A 104 -19.19 19.79 -1.05
N CYS A 105 -18.28 20.05 -1.98
CA CYS A 105 -17.13 19.19 -2.26
C CYS A 105 -16.24 19.03 -1.02
N MET A 106 -15.90 20.14 -0.36
CA MET A 106 -15.10 20.12 0.88
C MET A 106 -15.75 19.29 1.98
N ALA A 107 -17.06 19.45 2.19
CA ALA A 107 -17.80 18.72 3.20
C ALA A 107 -17.91 17.22 2.88
N ALA A 108 -18.22 16.86 1.63
CA ALA A 108 -18.32 15.45 1.20
C ALA A 108 -16.98 14.72 1.36
N VAL A 109 -15.88 15.33 0.92
CA VAL A 109 -14.54 14.74 1.09
C VAL A 109 -14.19 14.63 2.57
N TYR A 110 -14.53 15.62 3.40
CA TYR A 110 -14.32 15.52 4.85
C TYR A 110 -15.17 14.43 5.51
N GLU A 111 -16.38 14.15 5.01
CA GLU A 111 -17.24 13.09 5.51
C GLU A 111 -16.76 11.69 5.10
N GLU A 112 -16.34 11.51 3.84
CA GLU A 112 -15.93 10.22 3.29
C GLU A 112 -14.45 9.88 3.54
N ARG A 113 -13.58 10.90 3.67
CA ARG A 113 -12.12 10.74 3.86
C ARG A 113 -11.67 11.25 5.21
N LYS A 114 -12.07 10.54 6.28
CA LYS A 114 -11.67 10.81 7.67
C LYS A 114 -10.16 10.70 7.92
N ASP A 115 -9.42 10.08 6.99
CA ASP A 115 -7.97 10.04 6.96
C ASP A 115 -7.32 11.39 6.57
N LEU A 116 -8.08 12.30 5.94
CA LEU A 116 -7.58 13.61 5.54
C LEU A 116 -7.82 14.65 6.62
N SER A 117 -6.73 15.28 7.07
CA SER A 117 -6.80 16.42 7.99
C SER A 117 -7.29 17.70 7.28
N LEU A 118 -7.82 18.66 8.04
CA LEU A 118 -8.26 19.96 7.49
C LEU A 118 -7.14 20.68 6.70
N PRO A 119 -5.85 20.66 7.13
CA PRO A 119 -4.77 21.19 6.30
C PRO A 119 -4.52 20.40 5.00
N ALA A 120 -4.73 19.08 5.00
CA ALA A 120 -4.61 18.27 3.78
C ALA A 120 -5.70 18.62 2.77
N LEU A 121 -6.94 18.77 3.24
CA LEU A 121 -8.05 19.25 2.41
C LEU A 121 -7.80 20.68 1.90
N GLY A 122 -7.26 21.57 2.74
CA GLY A 122 -6.88 22.92 2.32
C GLY A 122 -5.89 22.91 1.15
N ARG A 123 -4.89 22.02 1.17
CA ARG A 123 -3.94 21.84 0.06
C ARG A 123 -4.62 21.35 -1.22
N ILE A 124 -5.55 20.39 -1.11
CA ILE A 124 -6.30 19.84 -2.26
C ILE A 124 -7.17 20.93 -2.92
N PHE A 125 -7.86 21.74 -2.12
CA PHE A 125 -8.77 22.77 -2.63
C PHE A 125 -8.09 24.13 -2.85
N HIS A 126 -6.78 24.24 -2.64
CA HIS A 126 -6.02 25.50 -2.65
C HIS A 126 -6.63 26.60 -1.76
N ARG A 127 -7.00 26.23 -0.51
CA ARG A 127 -7.60 27.10 0.51
C ARG A 127 -6.97 26.94 1.87
N ASP A 128 -7.15 27.95 2.71
CA ASP A 128 -6.86 27.86 4.13
C ASP A 128 -7.72 26.79 4.79
N HIS A 129 -7.12 26.03 5.72
CA HIS A 129 -7.80 24.98 6.47
C HIS A 129 -9.02 25.52 7.26
N THR A 130 -9.02 26.81 7.62
CA THR A 130 -10.15 27.50 8.26
C THR A 130 -11.35 27.66 7.30
N SER A 131 -11.11 27.82 6.00
CA SER A 131 -12.17 27.84 4.99
C SER A 131 -12.84 26.48 4.84
N VAL A 132 -12.04 25.40 4.90
CA VAL A 132 -12.55 24.03 4.91
C VAL A 132 -13.37 23.77 6.18
N LEU A 133 -12.86 24.16 7.34
CA LEU A 133 -13.58 24.05 8.62
C LEU A 133 -14.93 24.77 8.57
N HIS A 134 -14.96 25.99 8.02
CA HIS A 134 -16.20 26.74 7.85
C HIS A 134 -17.20 26.02 6.94
N ALA A 135 -16.74 25.48 5.80
CA ALA A 135 -17.59 24.72 4.88
C ALA A 135 -18.21 23.47 5.55
N VAL A 136 -17.40 22.74 6.33
CA VAL A 136 -17.83 21.55 7.07
C VAL A 136 -18.85 21.91 8.15
N ASN A 137 -18.56 22.90 9.00
CA ASN A 137 -19.44 23.32 10.10
C ASN A 137 -20.80 23.81 9.59
N ARG A 138 -20.82 24.61 8.52
CA ARG A 138 -22.06 25.12 7.94
C ARG A 138 -22.98 24.00 7.45
N ARG A 139 -22.41 22.90 6.94
CA ARG A 139 -23.14 21.70 6.50
C ARG A 139 -23.58 20.82 7.65
N GLY A 140 -22.74 20.63 8.66
CA GLY A 140 -23.09 19.89 9.88
C GLY A 140 -24.24 20.55 10.65
N ALA A 141 -24.35 21.88 10.60
CA ALA A 141 -25.47 22.64 11.16
C ALA A 141 -26.77 22.58 10.34
N SER A 142 -26.73 22.03 9.12
CA SER A 142 -27.88 21.91 8.21
C SER A 142 -28.38 20.46 8.07
N ARG A 143 -27.86 19.51 8.87
CA ARG A 143 -28.36 18.13 8.98
C ARG A 143 -29.34 18.00 10.13
#